data_AF-A0A6V7Y3R5-F1
#
_entry.id   AF-A0A6V7Y3R5-F1
#
_cell.length_a   1.000
_cell.length_b   1.000
_cell.length_c   1.000
_cell.angle_alpha   90.00
_cell.angle_beta   90.00
_cell.angle_gamma   90.00
#
_symmetry.space_group_name_H-M   'P 1'
#
loop_
_entity.id
_entity.type
_entity.pdbx_description
1 polymer ?
#
loop_
_entity_poly.entity_id
_entity_poly.type
_entity_poly.pdbx_seq_one_letter_code
_entity_poly.pdbx_strand_id
1 'polypeptide(L)'
;MTTARSDSFNYVIKMAKTIENDEKRFDFMRRQVNSVEDCMKDGPEKCQTIKSLVIWSLKEFIPKNYKSDPRMLDFWYLMIFTPKTLQR
;
A
#
# COMPACT_ATOMS: atom_id res chain seq x y z
N MET A 1 -4.17 -24.38 -6.67
CA MET A 1 -3.60 -23.28 -7.48
C MET A 1 -3.76 -21.97 -6.72
N THR A 2 -2.86 -21.65 -5.78
CA THR A 2 -3.00 -20.45 -4.91
C THR A 2 -1.66 -20.11 -4.25
N THR A 3 -0.70 -19.56 -4.99
CA THR A 3 0.60 -19.16 -4.37
C THR A 3 1.16 -17.84 -4.90
N ALA A 4 1.04 -17.52 -6.20
CA ALA A 4 1.67 -16.32 -6.76
C ALA A 4 1.14 -14.97 -6.20
N ARG A 5 -0.13 -14.89 -5.78
CA ARG A 5 -0.77 -13.66 -5.26
C ARG A 5 -0.28 -13.22 -3.88
N SER A 6 0.17 -14.16 -3.05
CA SER A 6 0.74 -13.91 -1.72
C SER A 6 2.16 -13.34 -1.82
N ASP A 7 2.90 -13.75 -2.83
CA ASP A 7 4.35 -13.55 -2.86
C ASP A 7 4.74 -12.12 -3.24
N SER A 8 3.99 -11.45 -4.12
CA SER A 8 4.33 -10.10 -4.59
C SER A 8 4.12 -9.03 -3.51
N PHE A 9 2.98 -9.05 -2.80
CA PHE A 9 2.75 -8.16 -1.65
C PHE A 9 3.75 -8.44 -0.53
N ASN A 10 3.96 -9.71 -0.18
CA ASN A 10 4.91 -10.08 0.86
C ASN A 10 6.35 -9.70 0.48
N TYR A 11 6.72 -9.76 -0.79
CA TYR A 11 8.01 -9.30 -1.29
C TYR A 11 8.19 -7.79 -1.11
N VAL A 12 7.20 -6.98 -1.49
CA VAL A 12 7.23 -5.52 -1.29
C VAL A 12 7.37 -5.15 0.18
N ILE A 13 6.60 -5.80 1.06
CA ILE A 13 6.71 -5.56 2.51
C ILE A 13 8.07 -6.00 3.07
N LYS A 14 8.62 -7.13 2.61
CA LYS A 14 9.97 -7.57 2.98
C LYS A 14 11.02 -6.54 2.57
N MET A 15 10.94 -6.02 1.34
CA MET A 15 11.84 -4.96 0.88
C MET A 15 11.69 -3.66 1.68
N ALA A 16 10.46 -3.23 1.96
CA ALA A 16 10.24 -2.03 2.77
C ALA A 16 10.91 -2.14 4.14
N LYS A 17 10.83 -3.32 4.78
CA LYS A 17 11.44 -3.59 6.08
C LYS A 17 12.97 -3.57 6.08
N THR A 18 13.64 -3.76 4.94
CA THR A 18 15.11 -3.64 4.86
C THR A 18 15.58 -2.21 4.70
N ILE A 19 14.68 -1.25 4.47
CA ILE A 19 15.03 0.17 4.35
C ILE A 19 15.03 0.80 5.74
N GLU A 20 16.21 0.98 6.35
CA GLU A 20 16.33 1.47 7.73
C GLU A 20 15.76 2.88 7.93
N ASN A 21 15.98 3.77 6.96
CA ASN A 21 15.51 5.16 7.04
C ASN A 21 13.99 5.25 6.79
N ASP A 22 13.25 5.77 7.76
CA ASP A 22 11.79 5.85 7.71
C ASP A 22 11.27 6.71 6.54
N GLU A 23 11.95 7.79 6.20
CA GLU A 23 11.57 8.67 5.08
C GLU A 23 11.72 7.96 3.73
N LYS A 24 12.86 7.28 3.51
CA LYS A 24 13.07 6.47 2.31
C LYS A 24 12.08 5.31 2.24
N ARG A 25 11.74 4.71 3.38
CA ARG A 25 10.75 3.64 3.46
C ARG A 25 9.35 4.14 3.12
N PHE A 26 9.00 5.32 3.62
CA PHE A 26 7.75 6.02 3.32
C PHE A 26 7.62 6.29 1.83
N ASP A 27 8.62 6.92 1.23
CA ASP A 27 8.66 7.22 -0.20
C ASP A 27 8.62 5.95 -1.05
N PHE A 28 9.31 4.89 -0.64
CA PHE A 28 9.25 3.59 -1.30
C PHE A 28 7.81 3.06 -1.33
N MET A 29 7.14 3.00 -0.18
CA MET A 29 5.76 2.48 -0.09
C MET A 29 4.79 3.31 -0.93
N ARG A 30 4.93 4.64 -0.91
CA ARG A 30 4.11 5.53 -1.73
C ARG A 30 4.28 5.24 -3.23
N ARG A 31 5.51 5.03 -3.71
CA ARG A 31 5.77 4.64 -5.10
C ARG A 31 5.18 3.28 -5.46
N GLN A 32 5.20 2.31 -4.55
CA GLN A 32 4.59 1.00 -4.79
C GLN A 32 3.07 1.11 -4.95
N VAL A 33 2.42 1.92 -4.12
CA VAL A 33 0.99 2.19 -4.25
C VAL A 33 0.66 2.83 -5.60
N ASN A 34 1.39 3.89 -5.99
CA ASN A 34 1.18 4.56 -7.27
C ASN A 34 1.46 3.61 -8.45
N SER A 35 2.51 2.78 -8.37
CA SER A 35 2.81 1.81 -9.42
C SER A 35 1.71 0.76 -9.59
N VAL A 36 1.04 0.36 -8.50
CA VAL A 36 -0.11 -0.54 -8.59
C VAL A 36 -1.31 0.19 -9.19
N GLU A 37 -1.52 1.46 -8.82
CA GLU A 37 -2.58 2.30 -9.37
C GLU A 37 -2.44 2.50 -10.88
N ASP A 38 -1.23 2.76 -11.37
CA ASP A 38 -0.96 3.04 -12.78
C ASP A 38 -0.87 1.77 -13.64
N CYS A 39 -0.28 0.69 -13.12
CA CYS A 39 0.11 -0.46 -13.94
C CYS A 39 -0.85 -1.66 -13.85
N MET A 40 -1.62 -1.82 -12.76
CA MET A 40 -2.56 -2.93 -12.67
C MET A 40 -3.89 -2.59 -13.34
N LYS A 41 -4.41 -3.55 -14.11
CA LYS A 41 -5.76 -3.47 -14.68
C LYS A 41 -6.79 -3.29 -13.57
N ASP A 42 -7.78 -2.43 -13.82
CA ASP A 42 -8.87 -2.22 -12.88
C ASP A 42 -9.63 -3.51 -12.60
N GLY A 43 -9.96 -3.72 -11.33
CA GLY A 43 -10.62 -4.95 -10.88
C GLY A 43 -10.38 -5.26 -9.40
N PRO A 44 -10.83 -6.44 -8.95
CA PRO A 44 -10.83 -6.81 -7.53
C PRO A 44 -9.42 -6.92 -6.98
N GLU A 45 -8.53 -7.43 -7.82
CA GLU A 45 -7.16 -7.71 -7.47
C GLU A 45 -6.34 -6.43 -7.26
N LYS A 46 -6.52 -5.42 -8.12
CA LYS A 46 -5.95 -4.09 -7.94
C LYS A 46 -6.44 -3.47 -6.64
N CYS A 47 -7.75 -3.46 -6.43
CA CYS A 47 -8.36 -2.91 -5.21
C CYS A 47 -7.82 -3.58 -3.94
N GLN A 48 -7.74 -4.91 -3.93
CA GLN A 48 -7.23 -5.67 -2.79
C GLN A 48 -5.74 -5.42 -2.54
N THR A 49 -4.94 -5.29 -3.60
CA THR A 49 -3.50 -5.00 -3.52
C THR A 49 -3.25 -3.61 -2.94
N ILE A 50 -3.90 -2.58 -3.51
CA ILE A 50 -3.82 -1.19 -3.01
C ILE A 50 -4.23 -1.15 -1.54
N LYS A 51 -5.37 -1.75 -1.20
CA LYS A 51 -5.88 -1.79 0.18
C LYS A 51 -4.88 -2.41 1.15
N SER A 52 -4.22 -3.51 0.76
CA SER A 52 -3.22 -4.18 1.61
C SER A 52 -1.98 -3.30 1.84
N LEU A 53 -1.47 -2.67 0.79
CA LEU A 53 -0.32 -1.75 0.88
C LEU A 53 -0.63 -0.51 1.72
N VAL A 54 -1.81 0.07 1.53
CA VAL A 54 -2.29 1.24 2.26
C VAL A 54 -2.47 0.92 3.75
N ILE A 55 -3.15 -0.19 4.09
CA ILE A 55 -3.33 -0.62 5.49
C ILE A 55 -1.98 -0.81 6.19
N TRP A 56 -1.03 -1.46 5.51
CA TRP A 56 0.29 -1.67 6.08
C TRP A 56 1.01 -0.33 6.32
N SER A 57 0.99 0.57 5.33
CA SER A 57 1.63 1.88 5.42
C SER A 57 1.07 2.72 6.56
N LEU A 58 -0.26 2.76 6.70
CA LEU A 58 -0.89 3.49 7.81
C LEU A 58 -0.46 2.92 9.17
N LYS A 59 -0.43 1.60 9.33
CA LYS A 59 0.00 0.95 10.59
C LYS A 59 1.47 1.22 10.91
N GLU A 60 2.33 1.26 9.90
CA GLU A 60 3.77 1.46 10.06
C GLU A 60 4.12 2.92 10.41
N PHE A 61 3.49 3.89 9.76
CA PHE A 61 3.93 5.29 9.81
C PHE A 61 3.16 6.17 10.80
N ILE A 62 1.88 5.89 11.09
CA ILE A 62 1.11 6.62 12.12
C ILE A 62 1.85 6.71 13.47
N PRO A 63 2.39 5.62 14.05
CA PRO A 63 3.09 5.70 15.33
C PRO A 63 4.45 6.41 15.27
N LYS A 64 4.97 6.68 14.07
CA LYS A 64 6.30 7.28 13.84
C LYS A 64 6.24 8.78 13.53
N ASN A 65 5.25 9.49 14.08
CA ASN A 65 4.99 10.92 13.85
C ASN A 65 4.56 11.32 12.43
N TYR A 66 4.32 10.38 11.52
CA TYR A 66 3.79 10.71 10.19
C TYR A 66 2.27 10.96 10.21
N LYS A 67 1.57 10.76 11.33
CA LYS A 67 0.10 10.91 11.42
C LYS A 67 -0.43 12.24 10.83
N SER A 68 0.32 13.32 10.99
CA SER A 68 -0.02 14.66 10.51
C SER A 68 0.73 15.07 9.24
N ASP A 69 1.51 14.16 8.64
CA ASP A 69 2.20 14.42 7.38
C ASP A 69 1.16 14.54 6.25
N PRO A 70 1.15 15.64 5.47
CA PRO A 70 0.21 15.83 4.37
C PRO A 70 0.22 14.69 3.34
N ARG A 71 1.36 14.01 3.15
CA ARG A 71 1.50 12.89 2.21
C ARG A 71 0.74 11.65 2.66
N MET A 72 0.37 11.55 3.94
CA MET A 72 -0.53 10.48 4.41
C MET A 72 -1.94 10.62 3.84
N LEU A 73 -2.34 11.81 3.35
CA LEU A 73 -3.65 12.01 2.74
C LEU A 73 -3.88 11.08 1.55
N ASP A 74 -2.84 10.77 0.77
CA ASP A 74 -2.91 9.81 -0.34
C ASP A 74 -3.37 8.43 0.17
N PHE A 75 -2.78 7.96 1.26
CA PHE A 75 -3.15 6.69 1.88
C PHE A 75 -4.55 6.71 2.50
N TRP A 76 -4.94 7.80 3.17
CA TRP A 76 -6.28 7.95 3.74
C TRP A 76 -7.35 7.99 2.65
N TYR A 77 -7.10 8.74 1.58
CA TYR A 77 -7.97 8.82 0.42
C TYR A 77 -8.17 7.44 -0.20
N LEU A 78 -7.08 6.73 -0.49
CA LEU A 78 -7.16 5.39 -1.06
C LEU A 78 -7.86 4.40 -0.12
N MET A 79 -7.64 4.48 1.19
CA MET A 79 -8.34 3.61 2.15
C MET A 79 -9.88 3.78 2.12
N ILE A 80 -10.36 5.01 1.95
CA ILE A 80 -11.79 5.34 1.96
C ILE A 80 -12.43 5.11 0.59
N PHE A 81 -11.73 5.50 -0.48
CA PHE A 81 -12.28 5.57 -1.83
C PHE A 81 -11.91 4.39 -2.73
N THR A 82 -11.06 3.45 -2.30
CA THR A 82 -10.91 2.18 -3.02
C THR A 82 -12.27 1.49 -3.04
N PRO A 83 -12.92 1.34 -4.21
CA PRO A 83 -14.33 0.99 -4.27
C PRO A 83 -14.55 -0.41 -3.71
N LYS A 84 -15.56 -0.55 -2.82
CA LYS A 84 -15.98 -1.83 -2.21
C LYS A 84 -16.59 -2.82 -3.22
N THR A 85 -16.62 -2.49 -4.51
CA THR A 85 -17.54 -3.07 -5.51
C THR A 85 -17.20 -4.49 -5.98
N LEU A 86 -16.33 -5.23 -5.29
CA LEU A 86 -15.97 -6.60 -5.68
C LEU A 86 -16.00 -7.57 -4.49
N GLN A 87 -16.97 -7.35 -3.59
CA GLN A 87 -17.39 -8.32 -2.55
C GLN A 87 -18.70 -9.06 -2.91
N ARG A 88 -18.94 -9.35 -4.19
CA ARG A 88 -20.01 -10.28 -4.59
C ARG A 88 -19.40 -11.57 -5.11
#